data_AF-A0A1F3BCQ5-F1
#
_entry.id   AF-A0A1F3BCQ5-F1
#
_cell.length_a   1.000
_cell.length_b   1.000
_cell.length_c   1.000
_cell.angle_alpha   90.00
_cell.angle_beta   90.00
_cell.angle_gamma   90.00
#
_symmetry.space_group_name_H-M   'P 1'
#
loop_
_entity.id
_entity.type
_entity.pdbx_description
1 polymer ?
#
loop_
_entity_poly.entity_id
_entity_poly.type
_entity_poly.pdbx_seq_one_letter_code
_entity_poly.pdbx_strand_id
1 'polypeptide(L)' 'MNKPSAVVRRDIIASTGPGIYGIKRMDKVRSPEGSLFTFLGVRDGIAHVEREDKSKGQPFVEVESDVFAKWKKA' A
#
# COMPACT_ATOMS: atom_id res chain seq x y z
N MET A 1 -14.24 -14.24 11.73
CA MET A 1 -13.84 -13.01 12.44
C MET A 1 -12.90 -12.23 11.53
N ASN A 2 -13.31 -11.05 11.07
CA ASN A 2 -12.41 -10.17 10.32
C ASN A 2 -11.38 -9.59 11.29
N LYS A 3 -10.09 -9.83 11.05
CA LYS A 3 -9.02 -9.19 11.84
C LYS A 3 -9.20 -7.67 11.79
N PRO A 4 -9.04 -6.94 12.91
CA PRO A 4 -9.07 -5.48 12.89
C PRO A 4 -8.04 -4.90 11.91
N SER A 5 -8.38 -3.82 11.21
CA SER A 5 -7.49 -3.22 10.19
C SER A 5 -6.12 -2.81 10.77
N ALA A 6 -6.08 -2.39 12.04
CA ALA A 6 -4.82 -2.07 12.73
C ALA A 6 -3.90 -3.30 12.86
N VAL A 7 -4.47 -4.49 13.09
CA VAL A 7 -3.71 -5.74 13.16
C VAL A 7 -3.23 -6.14 11.77
N VAL A 8 -4.09 -6.07 10.75
CA VAL A 8 -3.71 -6.38 9.36
C VAL A 8 -2.57 -5.48 8.88
N ARG A 9 -2.66 -4.16 9.13
CA ARG A 9 -1.59 -3.22 8.79
C ARG A 9 -0.27 -3.58 9.48
N ARG A 10 -0.33 -3.93 10.77
CA ARG A 10 0.86 -4.34 11.54
C ARG A 10 1.49 -5.61 10.94
N ASP A 11 0.69 -6.61 10.59
CA ASP A 11 1.14 -7.86 9.99
C ASP A 11 1.84 -7.59 8.63
N ILE A 12 1.27 -6.72 7.78
CA ILE A 12 1.87 -6.29 6.51
C ILE A 12 3.22 -5.59 6.75
N ILE A 13 3.25 -4.60 7.66
CA ILE A 13 4.46 -3.84 7.98
C ILE A 13 5.57 -4.73 8.53
N ALA A 14 5.22 -5.72 9.35
CA ALA A 14 6.17 -6.66 9.94
C ALA A 14 6.77 -7.64 8.91
N SER A 15 6.07 -7.87 7.80
CA SER A 15 6.46 -8.85 6.78
C SER A 15 6.97 -8.24 5.48
N THR A 16 7.02 -6.91 5.36
CA THR A 16 7.43 -6.20 4.13
C THR A 16 8.69 -5.37 4.34
N GLY A 17 9.40 -5.09 3.25
CA GLY A 17 10.50 -4.14 3.19
C GLY A 17 10.03 -2.67 3.32
N PRO A 18 10.95 -1.74 3.63
CA PRO A 18 10.61 -0.38 4.05
C PRO A 18 10.28 0.59 2.90
N GLY A 19 10.59 0.25 1.65
CA GLY A 19 10.44 1.18 0.52
C GLY A 19 10.79 0.58 -0.83
N ILE A 20 10.37 1.25 -1.89
CA ILE A 20 10.70 0.94 -3.30
C ILE A 20 10.59 2.23 -4.12
N TYR A 21 11.42 2.40 -5.16
CA TYR A 21 11.38 3.57 -6.07
C TYR A 21 11.44 4.95 -5.35
N GLY A 22 12.16 5.04 -4.23
CA GLY A 22 12.25 6.26 -3.42
C GLY A 22 11.02 6.57 -2.56
N ILE A 23 9.97 5.74 -2.63
CA ILE A 23 8.79 5.79 -1.76
C ILE A 23 9.08 4.98 -0.50
N LYS A 24 8.80 5.57 0.66
CA LYS A 24 9.01 4.95 1.98
C LYS A 24 7.68 4.57 2.60
N ARG A 25 7.71 3.60 3.52
CA ARG A 25 6.56 3.22 4.34
C ARG A 25 5.88 4.45 4.95
N MET A 26 4.55 4.43 4.98
CA MET A 26 3.65 5.51 5.35
C MET A 26 3.62 6.73 4.42
N ASP A 27 4.41 6.75 3.33
CA ASP A 27 4.23 7.79 2.32
C ASP A 27 2.85 7.67 1.68
N LYS A 28 2.22 8.82 1.46
CA LYS A 28 1.03 8.89 0.63
C LYS A 28 1.41 8.77 -0.84
N VAL A 29 0.69 7.93 -1.55
CA VAL A 29 0.89 7.66 -2.97
C VAL A 29 -0.43 7.76 -3.71
N ARG A 30 -0.34 8.20 -4.97
CA ARG A 30 -1.47 8.35 -5.86
C ARG A 30 -1.36 7.36 -7.00
N SER A 31 -2.43 6.60 -7.24
CA SER A 31 -2.53 5.74 -8.41
C SER A 31 -2.71 6.55 -9.69
N PRO A 32 -2.44 5.98 -10.89
CA PRO A 32 -2.71 6.64 -12.17
C PRO A 32 -4.17 7.10 -12.33
N GLU A 33 -5.11 6.41 -11.70
CA GLU A 33 -6.55 6.74 -11.69
C GLU A 33 -6.91 7.86 -10.70
N GLY A 34 -5.94 8.41 -9.97
CA GLY A 34 -6.13 9.52 -9.03
C GLY A 34 -6.54 9.13 -7.62
N SER A 35 -6.67 7.83 -7.33
CA SER A 35 -6.98 7.34 -5.98
C SER A 35 -5.78 7.49 -5.03
N LEU A 36 -6.03 7.84 -3.77
CA LEU A 36 -5.00 8.02 -2.74
C LEU A 36 -4.88 6.80 -1.83
N PHE A 37 -3.64 6.47 -1.52
CA PHE A 37 -3.28 5.35 -0.67
C PHE A 37 -2.09 5.71 0.22
N THR A 38 -1.92 4.95 1.29
CA THR A 38 -0.73 4.94 2.14
C THR A 38 0.10 3.70 1.80
N PHE A 39 1.36 3.88 1.44
CA PHE A 39 2.27 2.78 1.12
C PHE A 39 2.72 2.06 2.41
N LEU A 40 2.59 0.73 2.47
CA LEU A 40 2.90 -0.06 3.67
C LEU A 40 4.23 -0.82 3.56
N GLY A 41 4.62 -1.18 2.34
CA GLY A 41 5.87 -1.87 2.08
C GLY A 41 5.80 -2.70 0.80
N VAL A 42 6.91 -3.35 0.47
CA VAL A 42 7.01 -4.27 -0.66
C VAL A 42 7.53 -5.62 -0.18
N ARG A 43 6.99 -6.71 -0.74
CA ARG A 43 7.48 -8.07 -0.51
C ARG A 43 7.26 -8.89 -1.78
N ASP A 44 8.26 -9.68 -2.17
CA ASP A 44 8.14 -10.64 -3.28
C ASP A 44 7.59 -10.01 -4.59
N GLY A 45 8.01 -8.77 -4.87
CA GLY A 45 7.56 -8.01 -6.06
C GLY A 45 6.16 -7.40 -5.95
N ILE A 46 5.52 -7.46 -4.78
CA ILE A 46 4.18 -6.92 -4.52
C ILE A 46 4.27 -5.74 -3.56
N ALA A 47 3.78 -4.58 -4.00
CA ALA A 47 3.58 -3.40 -3.17
C ALA A 47 2.24 -3.50 -2.43
N HIS A 48 2.28 -3.41 -1.11
CA HIS A 48 1.10 -3.38 -0.26
C HIS A 48 0.76 -1.93 0.06
N VAL A 49 -0.48 -1.53 -0.20
CA VAL A 49 -0.98 -0.19 0.06
C VAL A 49 -2.32 -0.22 0.80
N GLU A 50 -2.58 0.81 1.60
CA GLU A 50 -3.88 1.00 2.24
C GLU A 50 -4.64 2.15 1.58
N ARG A 51 -5.90 1.95 1.18
CA ARG A 51 -6.77 3.00 0.70
C ARG A 51 -7.05 4.02 1.80
N GLU A 52 -6.94 5.30 1.47
CA GLU A 52 -7.39 6.38 2.35
C GLU A 52 -8.92 6.40 2.45
N ASP A 53 -9.60 6.19 1.32
CA ASP A 53 -11.06 6.08 1.26
C ASP A 53 -11.51 4.62 1.36
N LYS A 54 -11.88 4.21 2.58
CA LYS A 54 -12.31 2.85 2.91
C LYS A 54 -13.72 2.50 2.42
N SER A 55 -14.47 3.47 1.92
CA SER A 55 -15.80 3.22 1.33
C SER A 55 -15.71 2.66 -0.10
N LYS A 56 -14.56 2.85 -0.76
CA LYS A 56 -14.35 2.51 -2.18
C LYS A 56 -13.78 1.10 -2.42
N GLY A 57 -14.05 0.16 -1.52
CA GLY A 57 -13.68 -1.26 -1.68
C GLY A 57 -12.74 -1.77 -0.59
N GLN A 58 -11.88 -2.74 -0.95
CA GLN A 58 -10.98 -3.38 0.02
C GLN A 58 -9.96 -2.37 0.57
N PRO A 59 -9.82 -2.24 1.91
CA PRO A 59 -8.91 -1.28 2.52
C PRO A 59 -7.44 -1.52 2.20
N PHE A 60 -7.02 -2.78 2.11
CA PHE A 60 -5.64 -3.16 1.78
C PHE A 60 -5.62 -3.72 0.37
N VAL A 61 -4.70 -3.24 -0.45
CA VAL A 61 -4.57 -3.60 -1.86
C VAL A 61 -3.15 -4.03 -2.12
N GLU A 62 -3.02 -5.10 -2.89
CA GLU A 62 -1.77 -5.62 -3.39
C GLU A 62 -1.63 -5.19 -4.85
N VAL A 63 -0.48 -4.61 -5.18
CA VAL A 63 -0.19 -4.09 -6.52
C VAL A 63 1.16 -4.64 -6.94
N GLU A 64 1.24 -5.27 -8.11
CA GLU A 64 2.53 -5.69 -8.66
C GLU A 64 3.47 -4.49 -8.76
N SER A 65 4.73 -4.68 -8.39
CA SER A 65 5.72 -3.61 -8.30
C SER A 65 5.94 -2.89 -9.65
N ASP A 66 5.77 -3.58 -10.77
CA ASP A 66 5.84 -3.00 -12.12
C ASP A 66 4.65 -2.07 -12.41
N VAL A 67 3.47 -2.39 -11.89
CA VAL A 67 2.29 -1.51 -11.95
C VAL A 67 2.45 -0.35 -10.98
N PHE A 68 2.97 -0.62 -9.77
CA PHE A 68 3.24 0.38 -8.75
C PHE A 68 4.30 1.40 -9.19
N ALA A 69 5.23 1.03 -10.07
CA ALA A 69 6.23 1.95 -10.62
C ALA A 69 5.63 3.17 -11.35
N LYS A 70 4.36 3.09 -11.79
CA LYS A 70 3.63 4.21 -12.42
C LYS A 70 2.99 5.16 -11.41
N TRP A 71 2.96 4.79 -10.13
CA TRP A 71 2.38 5.59 -9.06
C TRP A 71 3.33 6.70 -8.64
N LYS A 72 2.78 7.76 -8.07
CA LYS A 72 3.56 8.93 -7.63
C LYS A 72 3.34 9.20 -6.15
N LYS A 73 4.37 9.68 -5.48
CA LYS A 73 4.22 10.27 -4.14
C LYS A 73 3.25 11.46 -4.25
N ALA A 74 2.28 11.51 -3.33
CA ALA A 74 1.18 12.48 -3.33
C ALA A 74 1.52 13.74 -2.54
#